data_AF-A0A8J6K0I4-F1
#
_entry.id   AF-A0A8J6K0I4-F1
#
_cell.length_a   1.000
_cell.length_b   1.000
_cell.length_c   1.000
_cell.angle_alpha   90.00
_cell.angle_beta   90.00
_cell.angle_gamma   90.00
#
_symmetry.space_group_name_H-M   'P 1'
#
loop_
_entity.id
_entity.type
_entity.pdbx_description
1 polymer ?
#
loop_
_entity_poly.entity_id
_entity_poly.type
_entity_poly.pdbx_seq_one_letter_code
_entity_poly.pdbx_strand_id
1 'polypeptide(L)'
;MNGAAGNEQTNTTMTAPSEQETWSQEDMLILLETMKSIIPSQDSSKFKTTESHMDWNKLAFKNFTGPMCRQKWVEISNEVRKFRTLSEIVHDAEEHVKNPYKGKKLKKHPEFPKKPLTPYFRFFMEKRAKYAKLHPEMSNLDLTKILSKKYKELPDKKKMKYIQDFQDEKQEFEKNLAKFREEHPDLMATKKSDVPEKPKTPQQLWYNHQRKVYLKIKPDASTKDVKDALGKQWSQLSDKKRLKWIHKALEQRKLYENVMREYIQKHPEMNLEEGVTRSTLTKAERQLKDKFDGRPTKPPPNSYSMYCAELMANMKDVPSTERMVLCSQRWKLLSQKEKDAYHKKCEQKKKEYEVELMRFLESLPEEEQKRVLTEEKMMGVNKKGTQASKVSAQEATKAKSKPSQGDKKKNADERGKLPETPKTSEEIWQQSVIGDYLARFKNDRAKALKSMETTWINMEKKEKIMWIKKAAEDQKRYERELSDMRSSPAAPTSAKKMKFQGEPKKAPMNGYQKFSQELLSNGELNHLPLKERMVEIGSRWQRISPNQKDYYKKLAEDQQRLYRMQLETWMKVSRKFGHVTRLFTVGLH
;
A
#
# COMPACT_ATOMS: atom_id res chain seq x y z
N MET A 1 -50.41 -17.36 -62.43
CA MET A 1 -50.10 -18.29 -61.31
C MET A 1 -48.92 -19.16 -61.72
N ASN A 2 -47.89 -19.20 -60.86
CA ASN A 2 -46.90 -20.27 -60.65
C ASN A 2 -46.14 -20.91 -61.83
N GLY A 3 -44.81 -20.68 -61.86
CA GLY A 3 -43.86 -21.69 -61.35
C GLY A 3 -43.07 -22.58 -62.35
N ALA A 4 -41.76 -22.30 -62.44
CA ALA A 4 -40.60 -23.22 -62.52
C ALA A 4 -40.30 -24.07 -63.78
N ALA A 5 -39.12 -23.80 -64.39
CA ALA A 5 -38.16 -24.75 -65.00
C ALA A 5 -36.85 -23.96 -65.31
N GLY A 6 -35.65 -24.37 -64.85
CA GLY A 6 -34.75 -25.31 -65.56
C GLY A 6 -33.87 -24.54 -66.58
N ASN A 7 -32.74 -23.94 -66.18
CA ASN A 7 -31.36 -24.47 -66.21
C ASN A 7 -30.84 -24.85 -67.62
N GLU A 8 -30.07 -23.95 -68.24
CA GLU A 8 -29.14 -24.24 -69.34
C GLU A 8 -27.80 -23.54 -69.09
N GLN A 9 -26.73 -24.29 -69.37
CA GLN A 9 -25.33 -24.00 -69.10
C GLN A 9 -24.75 -22.97 -70.08
N THR A 10 -23.88 -22.08 -69.59
CA THR A 10 -22.66 -21.71 -70.34
C THR A 10 -21.46 -21.64 -69.39
N ASN A 11 -20.41 -22.32 -69.82
CA ASN A 11 -19.10 -22.49 -69.19
C ASN A 11 -18.33 -21.15 -69.18
N THR A 12 -17.78 -20.77 -68.02
CA THR A 12 -16.59 -19.90 -67.96
C THR A 12 -15.65 -20.38 -66.86
N THR A 13 -14.66 -21.16 -67.29
CA THR A 13 -13.25 -21.12 -66.90
C THR A 13 -12.88 -20.98 -65.41
N MET A 14 -12.35 -22.10 -64.90
CA MET A 14 -11.35 -22.24 -63.84
C MET A 14 -10.61 -20.94 -63.46
N THR A 15 -10.74 -20.53 -62.20
CA THR A 15 -9.63 -19.91 -61.46
C THR A 15 -9.78 -20.31 -59.99
N ALA A 16 -8.92 -21.23 -59.56
CA ALA A 16 -8.75 -21.53 -58.15
C ALA A 16 -8.26 -20.26 -57.43
N PRO A 17 -8.83 -19.87 -56.27
CA PRO A 17 -8.20 -18.84 -55.44
C PRO A 17 -6.91 -19.43 -54.87
N SER A 18 -5.79 -18.98 -55.41
CA SER A 18 -4.45 -19.21 -54.90
C SER A 18 -4.33 -18.74 -53.44
N GLU A 19 -3.72 -19.59 -52.62
CA GLU A 19 -3.03 -19.25 -51.36
C GLU A 19 -3.77 -18.33 -50.38
N GLN A 20 -4.44 -18.92 -49.39
CA GLN A 20 -4.63 -18.23 -48.11
C GLN A 20 -3.24 -17.95 -47.52
N GLU A 21 -2.74 -16.74 -47.70
CA GLU A 21 -1.46 -16.26 -47.15
C GLU A 21 -1.44 -16.45 -45.62
N THR A 22 -0.70 -17.48 -45.19
CA THR A 22 -0.50 -17.79 -43.78
C THR A 22 0.44 -16.77 -43.15
N TRP A 23 -0.01 -16.09 -42.09
CA TRP A 23 0.85 -15.20 -41.29
C TRP A 23 2.07 -15.93 -40.73
N SER A 24 3.27 -15.51 -41.10
CA SER A 24 4.51 -16.03 -40.51
C SER A 24 4.78 -15.41 -39.13
N GLN A 25 5.71 -16.00 -38.37
CA GLN A 25 6.18 -15.40 -37.13
C GLN A 25 6.79 -14.01 -37.34
N GLU A 26 7.49 -13.81 -38.46
CA GLU A 26 8.10 -12.54 -38.83
C GLU A 26 7.03 -11.48 -39.14
N ASP A 27 5.97 -11.84 -39.86
CA ASP A 27 4.85 -10.93 -40.15
C ASP A 27 4.14 -10.48 -38.87
N MET A 28 3.95 -11.41 -37.91
CA MET A 28 3.39 -11.07 -36.60
C MET A 28 4.29 -10.11 -35.81
N LEU A 29 5.61 -10.26 -35.91
CA LEU A 29 6.55 -9.35 -35.25
C LEU A 29 6.61 -7.97 -35.92
N ILE A 30 6.55 -7.92 -37.25
CA ILE A 30 6.47 -6.66 -38.01
C ILE A 30 5.22 -5.87 -37.63
N LEU A 31 4.06 -6.55 -37.51
CA LEU A 31 2.83 -5.92 -37.02
C LEU A 31 3.04 -5.30 -35.63
N LEU A 32 3.61 -6.05 -34.68
CA LEU A 32 3.79 -5.60 -33.31
C LEU A 32 4.80 -4.45 -33.19
N GLU A 33 5.91 -4.49 -33.92
CA GLU A 33 6.90 -3.41 -33.97
C GLU A 33 6.29 -2.13 -34.58
N THR A 34 5.49 -2.28 -35.63
CA THR A 34 4.77 -1.15 -36.24
C THR A 34 3.71 -0.58 -35.29
N MET A 35 3.01 -1.42 -34.53
CA MET A 35 2.11 -0.97 -33.47
C MET A 35 2.86 -0.18 -32.39
N LYS A 36 4.03 -0.67 -31.96
CA LYS A 36 4.87 -0.02 -30.96
C LYS A 36 5.36 1.36 -31.39
N SER A 37 5.70 1.54 -32.67
CA SER A 37 6.15 2.84 -33.21
C SER A 37 5.02 3.89 -33.28
N ILE A 38 3.77 3.45 -33.42
CA ILE A 38 2.59 4.33 -33.48
C ILE A 38 2.09 4.71 -32.07
N ILE A 39 2.37 3.89 -31.05
CA ILE A 39 1.92 4.16 -29.69
C ILE A 39 2.74 5.31 -29.07
N PRO A 40 2.11 6.35 -28.52
CA PRO A 40 2.83 7.43 -27.83
C PRO A 40 3.65 6.92 -26.65
N SER A 41 4.85 7.49 -26.44
CA SER A 41 5.78 7.10 -25.37
C SER A 41 5.24 7.28 -23.93
N GLN A 42 4.12 7.99 -23.75
CA GLN A 42 3.42 8.19 -22.47
C GLN A 42 2.03 7.54 -22.50
N ASP A 43 1.96 6.25 -22.82
CA ASP A 43 0.73 5.46 -22.76
C ASP A 43 0.35 5.16 -21.30
N SER A 44 -0.59 5.93 -20.77
CA SER A 44 -1.14 5.79 -19.41
C SER A 44 -2.61 5.35 -19.39
N SER A 45 -3.21 5.22 -20.57
CA SER A 45 -4.61 4.86 -20.75
C SER A 45 -4.83 3.34 -20.69
N LYS A 46 -6.07 2.93 -20.45
CA LYS A 46 -6.45 1.51 -20.55
C LYS A 46 -6.24 1.06 -21.99
N PHE A 47 -5.66 -0.13 -22.17
CA PHE A 47 -5.39 -0.73 -23.49
C PHE A 47 -6.52 -0.55 -24.52
N LYS A 48 -7.77 -0.83 -24.16
CA LYS A 48 -8.92 -0.70 -25.07
C LYS A 48 -9.14 0.73 -25.58
N THR A 49 -8.80 1.73 -24.78
CA THR A 49 -8.92 3.15 -25.14
C THR A 49 -7.82 3.55 -26.13
N THR A 50 -6.61 3.07 -25.95
CA THR A 50 -5.51 3.32 -26.90
C THR A 50 -5.71 2.53 -28.20
N GLU A 51 -6.20 1.29 -28.11
CA GLU A 51 -6.54 0.42 -29.25
C GLU A 51 -7.66 1.00 -30.14
N SER A 52 -8.70 1.62 -29.55
CA SER A 52 -9.82 2.16 -30.31
C SER A 52 -9.45 3.38 -31.17
N HIS A 53 -8.41 4.12 -30.78
CA HIS A 53 -7.91 5.29 -31.52
C HIS A 53 -6.82 4.93 -32.53
N MET A 54 -6.47 3.64 -32.65
CA MET A 54 -5.43 3.18 -33.56
C MET A 54 -5.94 3.17 -35.00
N ASP A 55 -5.16 3.80 -35.89
CA ASP A 55 -5.42 3.77 -37.32
C ASP A 55 -4.83 2.50 -37.93
N TRP A 56 -5.68 1.48 -38.08
CA TRP A 56 -5.29 0.18 -38.60
C TRP A 56 -4.79 0.23 -40.06
N ASN A 57 -5.17 1.24 -40.84
CA ASN A 57 -4.67 1.37 -42.21
C ASN A 57 -3.18 1.75 -42.24
N LYS A 58 -2.69 2.45 -41.20
CA LYS A 58 -1.26 2.74 -41.03
C LYS A 58 -0.44 1.53 -40.58
N LEU A 59 -1.11 0.47 -40.15
CA LEU A 59 -0.52 -0.81 -39.79
C LEU A 59 -0.56 -1.82 -40.94
N ALA A 60 -1.13 -1.46 -42.09
CA ALA A 60 -1.12 -2.32 -43.27
C ALA A 60 0.31 -2.45 -43.81
N PHE A 61 0.73 -3.66 -44.14
CA PHE A 61 2.04 -3.95 -44.70
C PHE A 61 1.97 -5.18 -45.60
N LYS A 62 2.86 -5.28 -46.59
CA LYS A 62 2.82 -6.33 -47.63
C LYS A 62 1.40 -6.37 -48.25
N ASN A 63 0.78 -7.55 -48.25
CA ASN A 63 -0.58 -7.79 -48.75
C ASN A 63 -1.63 -7.75 -47.62
N PHE A 64 -1.21 -7.47 -46.37
CA PHE A 64 -2.11 -7.42 -45.22
C PHE A 64 -2.76 -6.04 -45.09
N THR A 65 -4.08 -5.99 -45.24
CA THR A 65 -4.87 -4.77 -45.06
C THR A 65 -5.05 -4.43 -43.57
N GLY A 66 -5.42 -3.19 -43.27
CA GLY A 66 -5.68 -2.75 -41.89
C GLY A 66 -6.67 -3.64 -41.12
N PRO A 67 -7.80 -4.06 -41.71
CA PRO A 67 -8.70 -5.03 -41.10
C PRO A 67 -8.05 -6.39 -40.78
N MET A 68 -7.17 -6.90 -41.64
CA MET A 68 -6.44 -8.16 -41.40
C MET A 68 -5.45 -8.02 -40.24
N CYS A 69 -4.75 -6.88 -40.17
CA CYS A 69 -3.85 -6.54 -39.07
C CYS A 69 -4.60 -6.45 -37.73
N ARG A 70 -5.79 -5.84 -37.74
CA ARG A 70 -6.68 -5.79 -36.56
C ARG A 70 -7.11 -7.19 -36.11
N GLN A 71 -7.53 -8.03 -37.04
CA GLN A 71 -7.92 -9.41 -36.73
C GLN A 71 -6.76 -10.18 -36.10
N LYS A 72 -5.56 -10.06 -36.68
CA LYS A 72 -4.37 -10.74 -36.16
C LYS A 72 -3.97 -10.24 -34.78
N TRP A 73 -4.05 -8.94 -34.53
CA TRP A 73 -3.84 -8.38 -33.19
C TRP A 73 -4.82 -8.95 -32.16
N VAL A 74 -6.10 -9.10 -32.51
CA VAL A 74 -7.10 -9.69 -31.60
C VAL A 74 -6.74 -11.13 -31.24
N GLU A 75 -6.28 -11.93 -32.22
CA GLU A 75 -5.80 -13.29 -31.99
C GLU A 75 -4.61 -13.33 -31.03
N ILE A 76 -3.57 -12.53 -31.30
CA ILE A 76 -2.34 -12.49 -30.48
C ILE A 76 -2.65 -11.96 -29.07
N SER A 77 -3.45 -10.90 -28.95
CA SER A 77 -3.78 -10.27 -27.68
C SER A 77 -4.62 -11.15 -26.75
N ASN A 78 -5.38 -12.12 -27.29
CA ASN A 78 -6.11 -13.12 -26.49
C ASN A 78 -5.17 -14.06 -25.73
N GLU A 79 -3.95 -14.25 -26.22
CA GLU A 79 -2.97 -15.17 -25.66
C GLU A 79 -2.11 -14.54 -24.55
N VAL A 80 -2.26 -13.23 -24.31
CA VAL A 80 -1.54 -12.44 -23.30
C VAL A 80 -2.50 -11.76 -22.31
N ARG A 81 -1.97 -11.25 -21.19
CA ARG A 81 -2.80 -10.72 -20.09
C ARG A 81 -3.26 -9.28 -20.37
N LYS A 82 -4.58 -9.08 -20.51
CA LYS A 82 -5.18 -7.79 -20.91
C LYS A 82 -5.34 -6.72 -19.80
N PHE A 83 -4.60 -6.80 -18.69
CA PHE A 83 -4.76 -5.90 -17.53
C PHE A 83 -3.59 -4.91 -17.41
N ARG A 84 -3.27 -4.23 -18.52
CA ARG A 84 -2.08 -3.40 -18.72
C ARG A 84 -2.33 -2.32 -19.78
N THR A 85 -1.36 -1.44 -20.02
CA THR A 85 -1.41 -0.45 -21.13
C THR A 85 -1.20 -1.14 -22.48
N LEU A 86 -1.50 -0.47 -23.60
CA LEU A 86 -1.33 -1.09 -24.92
C LEU A 86 0.15 -1.36 -25.20
N SER A 87 1.04 -0.45 -24.81
CA SER A 87 2.50 -0.62 -24.93
C SER A 87 3.01 -1.87 -24.22
N GLU A 88 2.55 -2.11 -22.99
CA GLU A 88 2.93 -3.30 -22.22
C GLU A 88 2.35 -4.58 -22.82
N ILE A 89 1.14 -4.54 -23.37
CA ILE A 89 0.52 -5.72 -24.01
C ILE A 89 1.20 -6.04 -25.33
N VAL A 90 1.60 -5.05 -26.13
CA VAL A 90 2.39 -5.25 -27.35
C VAL A 90 3.73 -5.92 -27.01
N HIS A 91 4.40 -5.49 -25.94
CA HIS A 91 5.63 -6.15 -25.48
C HIS A 91 5.40 -7.61 -25.03
N ASP A 92 4.35 -7.86 -24.23
CA ASP A 92 3.98 -9.22 -23.82
C ASP A 92 3.61 -10.10 -25.05
N ALA A 93 2.96 -9.51 -26.06
CA ALA A 93 2.59 -10.14 -27.32
C ALA A 93 3.81 -10.49 -28.17
N GLU A 94 4.81 -9.59 -28.26
CA GLU A 94 6.09 -9.86 -28.93
C GLU A 94 6.82 -11.03 -28.25
N GLU A 95 6.87 -11.05 -26.91
CA GLU A 95 7.47 -12.16 -26.18
C GLU A 95 6.70 -13.47 -26.42
N HIS A 96 5.37 -13.41 -26.51
CA HIS A 96 4.55 -14.58 -26.82
C HIS A 96 4.78 -15.10 -28.23
N VAL A 97 4.84 -14.22 -29.24
CA VAL A 97 5.10 -14.60 -30.64
C VAL A 97 6.51 -15.16 -30.79
N LYS A 98 7.50 -14.57 -30.11
CA LYS A 98 8.89 -15.09 -30.08
C LYS A 98 9.00 -16.44 -29.35
N ASN A 99 8.25 -16.61 -28.25
CA ASN A 99 8.30 -17.81 -27.41
C ASN A 99 6.88 -18.36 -27.09
N PRO A 100 6.19 -18.99 -28.05
CA PRO A 100 4.79 -19.42 -27.88
C PRO A 100 4.57 -20.41 -26.72
N TYR A 101 5.60 -21.18 -26.39
CA TYR A 101 5.55 -22.25 -25.40
C TYR A 101 6.16 -21.90 -24.05
N LYS A 102 6.46 -20.63 -23.76
CA LYS A 102 7.04 -20.24 -22.46
C LYS A 102 6.02 -20.34 -21.32
N GLY A 103 6.49 -20.68 -20.11
CA GLY A 103 5.70 -20.65 -18.89
C GLY A 103 4.55 -21.68 -18.86
N LYS A 104 3.29 -21.22 -18.72
CA LYS A 104 2.13 -22.11 -18.56
C LYS A 104 1.85 -22.99 -19.80
N LYS A 105 2.30 -22.55 -20.98
CA LYS A 105 2.10 -23.24 -22.26
C LYS A 105 3.21 -24.24 -22.59
N LEU A 106 4.24 -24.36 -21.74
CA LEU A 106 5.36 -25.28 -21.95
C LEU A 106 4.92 -26.74 -22.12
N LYS A 107 3.89 -27.15 -21.38
CA LYS A 107 3.30 -28.49 -21.49
C LYS A 107 2.56 -28.75 -22.81
N LYS A 108 2.33 -27.71 -23.62
CA LYS A 108 1.75 -27.81 -24.97
C LYS A 108 2.81 -27.84 -26.06
N HIS A 109 4.10 -27.69 -25.73
CA HIS A 109 5.17 -27.80 -26.72
C HIS A 109 5.14 -29.19 -27.35
N PRO A 110 5.23 -29.32 -28.69
CA PRO A 110 5.14 -30.60 -29.38
C PRO A 110 6.14 -31.65 -28.85
N GLU A 111 7.34 -31.20 -28.52
CA GLU A 111 8.43 -32.04 -27.99
C GLU A 111 8.45 -32.14 -26.46
N PHE A 112 7.54 -31.48 -25.73
CA PHE A 112 7.50 -31.62 -24.28
C PHE A 112 7.01 -33.04 -23.92
N PRO A 113 7.80 -33.82 -23.17
CA PRO A 113 7.43 -35.19 -22.84
C PRO A 113 6.08 -35.25 -22.13
N LYS A 114 5.22 -36.18 -22.53
CA LYS A 114 3.92 -36.41 -21.86
C LYS A 114 4.14 -37.25 -20.61
N LYS A 115 3.46 -36.90 -19.53
CA LYS A 115 3.56 -37.67 -18.29
C LYS A 115 3.05 -39.11 -18.51
N PRO A 116 3.75 -40.12 -17.98
CA PRO A 116 3.30 -41.50 -18.07
C PRO A 116 1.97 -41.67 -17.32
N LEU A 117 1.14 -42.59 -17.81
CA LEU A 117 -0.15 -42.90 -17.19
C LEU A 117 0.08 -43.70 -15.92
N THR A 118 -0.48 -43.25 -14.79
CA THR A 118 -0.43 -44.05 -13.55
C THR A 118 -1.06 -45.44 -13.78
N PRO A 119 -0.67 -46.46 -12.99
CA PRO A 119 -1.13 -47.84 -13.20
C PRO A 119 -2.66 -47.99 -13.32
N TYR A 120 -3.41 -47.27 -12.48
CA TYR A 120 -4.87 -47.23 -12.53
C TYR A 120 -5.40 -46.60 -13.84
N PHE A 121 -4.89 -45.44 -14.24
CA PHE A 121 -5.34 -44.77 -15.46
C PHE A 121 -5.01 -45.57 -16.72
N ARG A 122 -3.88 -46.29 -16.73
CA ARG A 122 -3.50 -47.21 -17.82
C ARG A 122 -4.53 -48.35 -17.94
N PHE A 123 -4.85 -49.01 -16.82
CA PHE A 123 -5.93 -50.00 -16.77
C PHE A 123 -7.29 -49.41 -17.19
N PHE A 124 -7.62 -48.22 -16.70
CA PHE A 124 -8.87 -47.55 -17.00
C PHE A 124 -9.02 -47.27 -18.50
N MET A 125 -7.98 -46.74 -19.16
CA MET A 125 -8.00 -46.49 -20.62
C MET A 125 -8.16 -47.78 -21.43
N GLU A 126 -7.44 -48.85 -21.05
CA GLU A 126 -7.51 -50.14 -21.75
C GLU A 126 -8.90 -50.80 -21.64
N LYS A 127 -9.52 -50.72 -20.46
CA LYS A 127 -10.81 -51.39 -20.20
C LYS A 127 -12.02 -50.52 -20.50
N ARG A 128 -11.94 -49.20 -20.37
CA ARG A 128 -13.05 -48.27 -20.61
C ARG A 128 -13.68 -48.47 -21.99
N ALA A 129 -12.87 -48.54 -23.05
CA ALA A 129 -13.40 -48.70 -24.40
C ALA A 129 -14.20 -50.02 -24.57
N LYS A 130 -13.80 -51.09 -23.89
CA LYS A 130 -14.50 -52.38 -23.91
C LYS A 130 -15.79 -52.32 -23.10
N TYR A 131 -15.73 -51.75 -21.90
CA TYR A 131 -16.90 -51.62 -21.02
C TYR A 131 -17.95 -50.64 -21.57
N ALA A 132 -17.52 -49.57 -22.26
CA ALA A 132 -18.44 -48.63 -22.90
C ALA A 132 -19.20 -49.28 -24.08
N LYS A 133 -18.59 -50.24 -24.78
CA LYS A 133 -19.27 -51.02 -25.83
C LYS A 133 -20.20 -52.09 -25.26
N LEU A 134 -19.84 -52.70 -24.13
CA LEU A 134 -20.66 -53.72 -23.46
C LEU A 134 -21.84 -53.12 -22.70
N HIS A 135 -21.74 -51.85 -22.31
CA HIS A 135 -22.81 -51.13 -21.63
C HIS A 135 -23.01 -49.74 -22.27
N PRO A 136 -23.56 -49.66 -23.49
CA PRO A 136 -23.78 -48.40 -24.20
C PRO A 136 -24.74 -47.45 -23.47
N GLU A 137 -25.66 -48.00 -22.66
CA GLU A 137 -26.62 -47.24 -21.85
C GLU A 137 -26.04 -46.75 -20.51
N MET A 138 -24.88 -47.23 -20.07
CA MET A 138 -24.28 -46.78 -18.81
C MET A 138 -23.54 -45.46 -18.98
N SER A 139 -23.76 -44.56 -18.02
CA SER A 139 -23.07 -43.28 -17.98
C SER A 139 -21.56 -43.48 -17.77
N ASN A 140 -20.76 -42.55 -18.31
CA ASN A 140 -19.31 -42.55 -18.10
C ASN A 140 -18.90 -42.51 -16.62
N LEU A 141 -19.75 -41.89 -15.79
CA LEU A 141 -19.51 -41.75 -14.36
C LEU A 141 -19.68 -43.10 -13.65
N ASP A 142 -20.68 -43.90 -14.07
CA ASP A 142 -20.91 -45.23 -13.52
C ASP A 142 -19.89 -46.25 -14.04
N LEU A 143 -19.49 -46.13 -15.31
CA LEU A 143 -18.38 -46.90 -15.87
C LEU A 143 -17.07 -46.68 -15.07
N THR A 144 -16.82 -45.43 -14.65
CA THR A 144 -15.65 -45.07 -13.86
C THR A 144 -15.68 -45.67 -12.45
N LYS A 145 -16.85 -45.69 -11.79
CA LYS A 145 -17.02 -46.35 -10.49
C LYS A 145 -16.76 -47.86 -10.59
N ILE A 146 -17.32 -48.51 -11.62
CA ILE A 146 -17.15 -49.95 -11.86
C ILE A 146 -15.67 -50.28 -12.11
N LEU A 147 -15.00 -49.53 -12.98
CA LEU A 147 -13.59 -49.76 -13.31
C LEU A 147 -12.65 -49.48 -12.13
N SER A 148 -12.96 -48.49 -11.29
CA SER A 148 -12.24 -48.24 -10.03
C SER A 148 -12.35 -49.42 -9.06
N LYS A 149 -13.55 -49.97 -8.88
CA LYS A 149 -13.79 -51.16 -8.04
C LYS A 149 -13.06 -52.39 -8.60
N LYS A 150 -13.19 -52.64 -9.91
CA LYS A 150 -12.48 -53.74 -10.60
C LYS A 150 -10.96 -53.62 -10.52
N TYR A 151 -10.41 -52.41 -10.53
CA TYR A 151 -8.97 -52.22 -10.34
C TYR A 151 -8.51 -52.52 -8.92
N LYS A 152 -9.30 -52.16 -7.90
CA LYS A 152 -9.00 -52.53 -6.51
C LYS A 152 -9.03 -54.04 -6.29
N GLU A 153 -9.98 -54.72 -6.92
CA GLU A 153 -10.18 -56.18 -6.84
C GLU A 153 -9.20 -56.99 -7.74
N LEU A 154 -8.38 -56.34 -8.57
CA LEU A 154 -7.41 -57.05 -9.42
C LEU A 154 -6.37 -57.79 -8.56
N PRO A 155 -5.99 -59.03 -8.92
CA PRO A 155 -4.88 -59.72 -8.29
C PRO A 155 -3.59 -58.93 -8.38
N ASP A 156 -2.78 -58.97 -7.32
CA ASP A 156 -1.56 -58.17 -7.24
C ASP A 156 -0.57 -58.49 -8.37
N LYS A 157 -0.47 -59.75 -8.80
CA LYS A 157 0.33 -60.14 -9.97
C LYS A 157 -0.07 -59.40 -11.27
N LYS A 158 -1.36 -59.12 -11.47
CA LYS A 158 -1.85 -58.35 -12.63
C LYS A 158 -1.65 -56.85 -12.43
N LYS A 159 -1.79 -56.34 -11.20
CA LYS A 159 -1.47 -54.94 -10.86
C LYS A 159 0.01 -54.65 -11.05
N MET A 160 0.90 -55.59 -10.69
CA MET A 160 2.34 -55.45 -10.80
C MET A 160 2.78 -55.18 -12.24
N LYS A 161 2.12 -55.78 -13.24
CA LYS A 161 2.37 -55.43 -14.65
C LYS A 161 2.15 -53.93 -14.92
N TYR A 162 0.99 -53.39 -14.53
CA TYR A 162 0.69 -51.97 -14.73
C TYR A 162 1.60 -51.04 -13.91
N ILE A 163 2.08 -51.50 -12.75
CA ILE A 163 3.04 -50.78 -11.91
C ILE A 163 4.41 -50.75 -12.59
N GLN A 164 4.88 -51.88 -13.13
CA GLN A 164 6.16 -51.97 -13.83
C GLN A 164 6.16 -51.11 -15.10
N ASP A 165 5.12 -51.23 -15.94
CA ASP A 165 4.94 -50.40 -17.14
C ASP A 165 5.04 -48.90 -16.78
N PHE A 166 4.40 -48.48 -15.67
CA PHE A 166 4.47 -47.09 -15.22
C PHE A 166 5.87 -46.68 -14.76
N GLN A 167 6.60 -47.56 -14.06
CA GLN A 167 7.97 -47.28 -13.62
C GLN A 167 8.91 -47.11 -14.81
N ASP A 168 8.81 -48.01 -15.81
CA ASP A 168 9.65 -47.98 -17.00
C ASP A 168 9.36 -46.72 -17.84
N GLU A 169 8.09 -46.41 -18.10
CA GLU A 169 7.69 -45.17 -18.79
C GLU A 169 8.05 -43.91 -18.00
N LYS A 170 8.05 -43.97 -16.66
CA LYS A 170 8.48 -42.85 -15.82
C LYS A 170 9.97 -42.59 -15.96
N GLN A 171 10.80 -43.63 -16.01
CA GLN A 171 12.23 -43.48 -16.27
C GLN A 171 12.47 -42.90 -17.66
N GLU A 172 11.75 -43.38 -18.66
CA GLU A 172 11.84 -42.87 -20.03
C GLU A 172 11.38 -41.42 -20.14
N PHE A 173 10.29 -41.06 -19.44
CA PHE A 173 9.84 -39.67 -19.31
C PHE A 173 10.88 -38.79 -18.65
N GLU A 174 11.56 -39.24 -17.60
CA GLU A 174 12.62 -38.50 -16.92
C GLU A 174 13.83 -38.27 -17.84
N LYS A 175 14.24 -39.29 -18.62
CA LYS A 175 15.30 -39.17 -19.64
C LYS A 175 14.92 -38.18 -20.74
N ASN A 176 13.74 -38.32 -21.33
CA ASN A 176 13.28 -37.41 -22.38
C ASN A 176 13.06 -35.99 -21.86
N LEU A 177 12.67 -35.82 -20.60
CA LEU A 177 12.58 -34.51 -19.96
C LEU A 177 13.96 -33.90 -19.72
N ALA A 178 14.99 -34.71 -19.45
CA ALA A 178 16.36 -34.24 -19.37
C ALA A 178 16.87 -33.79 -20.75
N LYS A 179 16.68 -34.58 -21.80
CA LYS A 179 17.00 -34.18 -23.19
C LYS A 179 16.28 -32.91 -23.60
N PHE A 180 14.98 -32.81 -23.34
CA PHE A 180 14.20 -31.60 -23.61
C PHE A 180 14.75 -30.37 -22.88
N ARG A 181 15.31 -30.53 -21.67
CA ARG A 181 15.97 -29.43 -20.95
C ARG A 181 17.27 -28.98 -21.58
N GLU A 182 18.01 -29.90 -22.19
CA GLU A 182 19.27 -29.63 -22.87
C GLU A 182 19.06 -29.01 -24.25
N GLU A 183 18.06 -29.50 -25.00
CA GLU A 183 17.73 -29.04 -26.35
C GLU A 183 16.94 -27.73 -26.36
N HIS A 184 16.15 -27.47 -25.31
CA HIS A 184 15.33 -26.25 -25.18
C HIS A 184 15.70 -25.42 -23.93
N PRO A 185 16.96 -24.96 -23.82
CA PRO A 185 17.42 -24.23 -22.64
C PRO A 185 16.65 -22.91 -22.46
N ASP A 186 16.25 -22.24 -23.54
CA ASP A 186 15.52 -20.96 -23.50
C ASP A 186 14.08 -21.10 -22.95
N LEU A 187 13.45 -22.26 -23.13
CA LEU A 187 12.12 -22.55 -22.59
C LEU A 187 12.16 -22.98 -21.12
N MET A 188 13.29 -23.54 -20.67
CA MET A 188 13.52 -24.04 -19.32
C MET A 188 14.23 -23.04 -18.41
N ALA A 189 15.00 -22.12 -18.97
CA ALA A 189 15.58 -21.00 -18.27
C ALA A 189 14.48 -20.04 -17.87
N THR A 190 14.08 -20.07 -16.60
CA THR A 190 13.72 -18.80 -15.96
C THR A 190 14.96 -17.94 -16.09
N LYS A 191 15.00 -17.02 -17.07
CA LYS A 191 16.04 -15.98 -17.12
C LYS A 191 16.20 -15.49 -15.68
N LYS A 192 17.33 -15.83 -15.05
CA LYS A 192 17.70 -15.20 -13.80
C LYS A 192 17.82 -13.76 -14.21
N SER A 193 16.80 -12.96 -13.90
CA SER A 193 16.90 -11.53 -14.08
C SER A 193 18.20 -11.12 -13.39
N ASP A 194 19.02 -10.28 -14.04
CA ASP A 194 20.21 -9.71 -13.39
C ASP A 194 19.85 -8.92 -12.13
N VAL A 195 18.54 -8.69 -11.91
CA VAL A 195 17.95 -8.25 -10.65
C VAL A 195 18.34 -9.21 -9.50
N PRO A 196 19.01 -8.70 -8.46
CA PRO A 196 19.35 -9.48 -7.27
C PRO A 196 18.14 -10.20 -6.64
N GLU A 197 18.33 -11.42 -6.16
CA GLU A 197 17.26 -12.19 -5.49
C GLU A 197 16.88 -11.61 -4.13
N LYS A 198 15.58 -11.50 -3.85
CA LYS A 198 15.09 -11.03 -2.55
C LYS A 198 15.59 -11.90 -1.39
N PRO A 199 15.91 -11.29 -0.24
CA PRO A 199 16.40 -12.02 0.93
C PRO A 199 15.33 -12.96 1.49
N LYS A 200 15.77 -14.11 2.00
CA LYS A 200 14.91 -15.17 2.54
C LYS A 200 14.52 -14.86 3.98
N THR A 201 13.33 -15.29 4.40
CA THR A 201 12.88 -15.17 5.79
C THR A 201 13.61 -16.14 6.72
N PRO A 202 13.61 -15.92 8.05
CA PRO A 202 14.24 -16.85 9.00
C PRO A 202 13.73 -18.28 8.85
N GLN A 203 12.41 -18.45 8.72
CA GLN A 203 11.77 -19.75 8.49
C GLN A 203 12.24 -20.39 7.17
N GLN A 204 12.34 -19.63 6.08
CA GLN A 204 12.79 -20.15 4.78
C GLN A 204 14.25 -20.58 4.83
N LEU A 205 15.11 -19.83 5.51
CA LEU A 205 16.51 -20.19 5.69
C LEU A 205 16.67 -21.48 6.49
N TRP A 206 15.95 -21.58 7.62
CA TRP A 206 15.94 -22.79 8.42
C TRP A 206 15.35 -23.97 7.65
N TYR A 207 14.21 -23.78 6.96
CA TYR A 207 13.56 -24.83 6.17
C TYR A 207 14.47 -25.35 5.06
N ASN A 208 15.14 -24.47 4.31
CA ASN A 208 16.06 -24.87 3.26
C ASN A 208 17.26 -25.66 3.82
N HIS A 209 17.77 -25.25 4.98
CA HIS A 209 18.84 -25.97 5.67
C HIS A 209 18.36 -27.36 6.12
N GLN A 210 17.24 -27.44 6.84
CA GLN A 210 16.73 -28.70 7.36
C GLN A 210 16.21 -29.63 6.27
N ARG A 211 15.63 -29.10 5.19
CA ARG A 211 15.21 -29.89 4.02
C ARG A 211 16.37 -30.64 3.39
N LYS A 212 17.55 -30.00 3.28
CA LYS A 212 18.76 -30.68 2.78
C LYS A 212 19.17 -31.83 3.70
N VAL A 213 19.11 -31.65 5.02
CA VAL A 213 19.42 -32.70 6.00
C VAL A 213 18.37 -33.81 5.97
N TYR A 214 17.08 -33.46 5.93
CA TYR A 214 15.97 -34.41 5.93
C TYR A 214 15.96 -35.29 4.67
N LEU A 215 16.19 -34.72 3.48
CA LEU A 215 16.26 -35.48 2.23
C LEU A 215 17.51 -36.37 2.14
N LYS A 216 18.61 -36.02 2.83
CA LYS A 216 19.76 -36.92 2.95
C LYS A 216 19.43 -38.17 3.77
N ILE A 217 18.61 -38.03 4.80
CA ILE A 217 18.20 -39.14 5.67
C ILE A 217 17.04 -39.94 5.06
N LYS A 218 16.12 -39.26 4.36
CA LYS A 218 14.97 -39.87 3.68
C LYS A 218 14.90 -39.40 2.22
N PRO A 219 15.65 -40.04 1.30
CA PRO A 219 15.67 -39.67 -0.12
C PRO A 219 14.30 -39.81 -0.79
N ASP A 220 13.52 -40.83 -0.40
CA ASP A 220 12.22 -41.14 -1.00
C ASP A 220 11.04 -40.35 -0.38
N ALA A 221 11.31 -39.47 0.58
CA ALA A 221 10.25 -38.71 1.23
C ALA A 221 9.54 -37.76 0.25
N SER A 222 8.21 -37.78 0.24
CA SER A 222 7.44 -36.88 -0.61
C SER A 222 7.62 -35.43 -0.16
N THR A 223 7.46 -34.48 -1.09
CA THR A 223 7.56 -33.04 -0.77
C THR A 223 6.53 -32.61 0.29
N LYS A 224 5.38 -33.28 0.35
CA LYS A 224 4.36 -33.03 1.37
C LYS A 224 4.86 -33.47 2.75
N ASP A 225 5.43 -34.66 2.85
CA ASP A 225 5.95 -35.19 4.13
C ASP A 225 7.08 -34.34 4.69
N VAL A 226 7.99 -33.90 3.81
CA VAL A 226 9.09 -32.99 4.18
C VAL A 226 8.53 -31.67 4.71
N LYS A 227 7.53 -31.10 4.02
CA LYS A 227 6.93 -29.82 4.43
C LYS A 227 6.21 -29.93 5.77
N ASP A 228 5.45 -31.00 5.98
CA ASP A 228 4.66 -31.20 7.20
C ASP A 228 5.58 -31.49 8.40
N ALA A 229 6.62 -32.32 8.23
CA ALA A 229 7.59 -32.62 9.27
C ALA A 229 8.39 -31.37 9.70
N LEU A 230 8.93 -30.63 8.73
CA LEU A 230 9.72 -29.44 9.03
C LEU A 230 8.83 -28.27 9.51
N GLY A 231 7.60 -28.16 9.05
CA GLY A 231 6.65 -27.16 9.55
C GLY A 231 6.40 -27.29 11.05
N LYS A 232 6.19 -28.52 11.53
CA LYS A 232 6.03 -28.82 12.97
C LYS A 232 7.31 -28.53 13.76
N GLN A 233 8.47 -28.88 13.22
CA GLN A 233 9.74 -28.60 13.89
C GLN A 233 10.01 -27.09 14.03
N TRP A 234 9.65 -26.26 13.04
CA TRP A 234 9.81 -24.80 13.14
C TRP A 234 8.97 -24.19 14.29
N SER A 235 7.72 -24.63 14.45
CA SER A 235 6.85 -24.13 15.52
C SER A 235 7.30 -24.55 16.92
N GLN A 236 8.07 -25.64 17.03
CA GLN A 236 8.65 -26.15 18.27
C GLN A 236 10.09 -25.68 18.52
N LEU A 237 10.71 -24.93 17.61
CA LEU A 237 12.05 -24.40 17.84
C LEU A 237 12.07 -23.46 19.05
N SER A 238 13.10 -23.63 19.88
CA SER A 238 13.38 -22.69 20.96
C SER A 238 13.74 -21.30 20.43
N ASP A 239 13.45 -20.29 21.24
CA ASP A 239 13.71 -18.89 20.93
C ASP A 239 15.18 -18.63 20.59
N LYS A 240 16.12 -19.25 21.31
CA LYS A 240 17.57 -19.16 21.02
C LYS A 240 17.91 -19.73 19.63
N LYS A 241 17.27 -20.81 19.20
CA LYS A 241 17.48 -21.38 17.86
C LYS A 241 16.82 -20.51 16.78
N ARG A 242 15.62 -19.98 17.03
CA ARG A 242 14.95 -19.04 16.12
C ARG A 242 15.77 -17.78 15.89
N LEU A 243 16.34 -17.22 16.96
CA LEU A 243 17.15 -16.01 16.92
C LEU A 243 18.36 -16.14 15.99
N LYS A 244 19.03 -17.31 15.95
CA LYS A 244 20.12 -17.57 14.99
C LYS A 244 19.69 -17.34 13.54
N TRP A 245 18.50 -17.79 13.18
CA TRP A 245 17.96 -17.63 11.82
C TRP A 245 17.46 -16.21 11.56
N ILE A 246 16.97 -15.53 12.60
CA ILE A 246 16.62 -14.10 12.54
C ILE A 246 17.86 -13.26 12.22
N HIS A 247 18.97 -13.47 12.94
CA HIS A 247 20.24 -12.77 12.67
C HIS A 247 20.73 -13.05 11.24
N LYS A 248 20.74 -14.31 10.83
CA LYS A 248 21.15 -14.69 9.47
C LYS A 248 20.28 -14.06 8.38
N ALA A 249 18.97 -13.97 8.59
CA ALA A 249 18.05 -13.32 7.64
C ALA A 249 18.28 -11.81 7.55
N LEU A 250 18.59 -11.16 8.67
CA LEU A 250 18.91 -9.73 8.71
C LEU A 250 20.25 -9.42 8.04
N GLU A 251 21.26 -10.27 8.24
CA GLU A 251 22.55 -10.16 7.56
C GLU A 251 22.38 -10.30 6.03
N GLN A 252 21.64 -11.31 5.57
CA GLN A 252 21.33 -11.46 4.15
C GLN A 252 20.55 -10.27 3.58
N ARG A 253 19.66 -9.68 4.37
CA ARG A 253 18.95 -8.47 3.98
C ARG A 253 19.91 -7.29 3.82
N LYS A 254 20.85 -7.08 4.75
CA LYS A 254 21.86 -6.02 4.65
C LYS A 254 22.72 -6.19 3.39
N LEU A 255 23.16 -7.42 3.10
CA LEU A 255 23.89 -7.72 1.86
C LEU A 255 23.06 -7.43 0.61
N TYR A 256 21.79 -7.84 0.59
CA TYR A 256 20.88 -7.54 -0.50
C TYR A 256 20.67 -6.04 -0.70
N GLU A 257 20.50 -5.28 0.38
CA GLU A 257 20.37 -3.82 0.31
C GLU A 257 21.61 -3.17 -0.31
N ASN A 258 22.81 -3.65 -0.01
CA ASN A 258 24.05 -3.17 -0.61
C ASN A 258 24.12 -3.50 -2.12
N VAL A 259 23.88 -4.76 -2.48
CA VAL A 259 23.88 -5.19 -3.90
C VAL A 259 22.81 -4.45 -4.70
N MET A 260 21.63 -4.23 -4.11
CA MET A 260 20.56 -3.47 -4.76
C MET A 260 20.92 -2.00 -4.96
N ARG A 261 21.67 -1.36 -4.05
CA ARG A 261 22.16 0.01 -4.25
C ARG A 261 23.09 0.10 -5.46
N GLU A 262 24.06 -0.82 -5.56
CA GLU A 262 24.96 -0.89 -6.72
C GLU A 262 24.18 -1.16 -8.02
N TYR A 263 23.18 -2.03 -7.96
CA TYR A 263 22.34 -2.35 -9.10
C TYR A 263 21.49 -1.14 -9.56
N ILE A 264 20.85 -0.43 -8.64
CA ILE A 264 20.08 0.80 -8.95
C ILE A 264 21.00 1.88 -9.53
N GLN A 265 22.22 2.02 -9.01
CA GLN A 265 23.22 2.96 -9.55
C GLN A 265 23.59 2.63 -11.00
N LYS A 266 23.68 1.35 -11.36
CA LYS A 266 23.97 0.87 -12.72
C LYS A 266 22.76 0.89 -13.66
N HIS A 267 21.54 0.92 -13.12
CA HIS A 267 20.29 0.90 -13.86
C HIS A 267 19.33 2.02 -13.41
N PRO A 268 19.66 3.30 -13.66
CA PRO A 268 18.87 4.45 -13.20
C PRO A 268 17.46 4.56 -13.82
N GLU A 269 17.20 3.82 -14.90
CA GLU A 269 15.89 3.73 -15.57
C GLU A 269 14.87 2.82 -14.84
N MET A 270 15.34 1.95 -13.92
CA MET A 270 14.48 1.07 -13.14
C MET A 270 14.11 1.70 -11.80
N ASN A 271 12.94 2.34 -11.74
CA ASN A 271 12.38 2.92 -10.52
C ASN A 271 11.88 1.82 -9.56
N LEU A 272 12.82 1.14 -8.88
CA LEU A 272 12.58 -0.02 -8.00
C LEU A 272 12.69 0.31 -6.50
N GLU A 273 12.48 1.56 -6.09
CA GLU A 273 12.64 2.00 -4.69
C GLU A 273 11.63 1.36 -3.71
N GLU A 274 10.39 1.08 -4.13
CA GLU A 274 9.32 0.65 -3.22
C GLU A 274 9.44 -0.81 -2.70
N GLY A 275 10.31 -1.63 -3.30
CA GLY A 275 10.44 -3.06 -2.99
C GLY A 275 11.51 -3.41 -1.95
N VAL A 276 12.52 -2.56 -1.79
CA VAL A 276 13.74 -2.87 -1.01
C VAL A 276 13.50 -2.80 0.50
N THR A 277 12.49 -2.06 0.94
CA THR A 277 12.27 -1.72 2.36
C THR A 277 11.38 -2.71 3.14
N ARG A 278 10.78 -3.72 2.49
CA ARG A 278 9.87 -4.66 3.18
C ARG A 278 10.62 -5.52 4.20
N SER A 279 10.09 -5.59 5.41
CA SER A 279 10.64 -6.39 6.52
C SER A 279 10.70 -7.89 6.17
N THR A 280 11.87 -8.50 6.31
CA THR A 280 12.07 -9.97 6.20
C THR A 280 11.57 -10.73 7.44
N LEU A 281 11.32 -10.00 8.54
CA LEU A 281 10.85 -10.55 9.80
C LEU A 281 9.35 -10.34 9.98
N THR A 282 8.68 -11.34 10.54
CA THR A 282 7.33 -11.28 11.08
C THR A 282 7.27 -10.44 12.37
N LYS A 283 6.07 -10.07 12.80
CA LYS A 283 5.87 -9.33 14.07
C LYS A 283 6.43 -10.09 15.29
N ALA A 284 6.21 -11.40 15.35
CA ALA A 284 6.69 -12.24 16.44
C ALA A 284 8.23 -12.36 16.43
N GLU A 285 8.84 -12.53 15.25
CA GLU A 285 10.31 -12.57 15.13
C GLU A 285 10.96 -11.24 15.49
N ARG A 286 10.33 -10.12 15.10
CA ARG A 286 10.78 -8.78 15.51
C ARG A 286 10.70 -8.60 17.02
N GLN A 287 9.58 -8.94 17.64
CA GLN A 287 9.42 -8.89 19.10
C GLN A 287 10.42 -9.79 19.83
N LEU A 288 10.70 -10.98 19.29
CA LEU A 288 11.71 -11.88 19.85
C LEU A 288 13.11 -11.27 19.78
N LYS A 289 13.46 -10.63 18.65
CA LYS A 289 14.73 -9.91 18.50
C LYS A 289 14.80 -8.73 19.47
N ASP A 290 13.79 -7.86 19.49
CA ASP A 290 13.71 -6.69 20.36
C ASP A 290 13.90 -7.08 21.84
N LYS A 291 13.24 -8.18 22.28
CA LYS A 291 13.40 -8.71 23.63
C LYS A 291 14.83 -9.17 23.94
N PHE A 292 15.51 -9.79 22.96
CA PHE A 292 16.89 -10.26 23.14
C PHE A 292 17.90 -9.10 23.15
N ASP A 293 17.67 -8.08 22.32
CA ASP A 293 18.52 -6.89 22.26
C ASP A 293 18.34 -5.97 23.47
N GLY A 294 17.38 -6.27 24.36
CA GLY A 294 17.08 -5.44 25.51
C GLY A 294 16.31 -4.16 25.15
N ARG A 295 15.66 -4.11 23.97
CA ARG A 295 14.84 -2.98 23.58
C ARG A 295 13.66 -2.85 24.54
N PRO A 296 13.46 -1.69 25.19
CA PRO A 296 12.37 -1.49 26.13
C PRO A 296 11.00 -1.71 25.47
N THR A 297 10.06 -2.28 26.22
CA THR A 297 8.69 -2.49 25.71
C THR A 297 7.83 -1.27 25.97
N LYS A 298 7.18 -0.75 24.93
CA LYS A 298 6.33 0.43 25.03
C LYS A 298 5.16 0.19 26.01
N PRO A 299 4.96 1.07 27.00
CA PRO A 299 3.88 0.91 27.96
C PRO A 299 2.50 1.14 27.32
N PRO A 300 1.43 0.57 27.90
CA PRO A 300 0.07 0.86 27.50
C PRO A 300 -0.23 2.36 27.39
N PRO A 301 -0.98 2.81 26.37
CA PRO A 301 -1.04 4.23 25.99
C PRO A 301 -1.88 5.11 26.92
N ASN A 302 -2.80 4.53 27.70
CA ASN A 302 -3.70 5.25 28.59
C ASN A 302 -3.93 4.47 29.90
N SER A 303 -4.51 5.15 30.89
CA SER A 303 -4.78 4.61 32.23
C SER A 303 -5.65 3.35 32.22
N TYR A 304 -6.69 3.30 31.38
CA TYR A 304 -7.52 2.11 31.21
C TYR A 304 -6.72 0.93 30.67
N SER A 305 -5.88 1.14 29.67
CA SER A 305 -5.05 0.07 29.08
C SER A 305 -3.98 -0.42 30.05
N MET A 306 -3.46 0.46 30.92
CA MET A 306 -2.59 0.08 32.03
C MET A 306 -3.31 -0.83 33.02
N TYR A 307 -4.52 -0.45 33.42
CA TYR A 307 -5.38 -1.26 34.28
C TYR A 307 -5.66 -2.64 33.66
N CYS A 308 -6.04 -2.67 32.38
CA CYS A 308 -6.28 -3.91 31.66
C CYS A 308 -5.04 -4.80 31.63
N ALA A 309 -3.86 -4.24 31.38
CA ALA A 309 -2.61 -5.01 31.32
C ALA A 309 -2.27 -5.67 32.66
N GLU A 310 -2.44 -4.94 33.76
CA GLU A 310 -2.21 -5.45 35.12
C GLU A 310 -3.24 -6.52 35.50
N LEU A 311 -4.52 -6.29 35.20
CA LEU A 311 -5.57 -7.24 35.50
C LEU A 311 -5.44 -8.53 34.66
N MET A 312 -5.05 -8.43 33.38
CA MET A 312 -4.80 -9.59 32.53
C MET A 312 -3.61 -10.43 32.98
N ALA A 313 -2.58 -9.80 33.57
CA ALA A 313 -1.44 -10.53 34.11
C ALA A 313 -1.82 -11.43 35.30
N ASN A 314 -2.84 -11.02 36.06
CA ASN A 314 -3.30 -11.70 37.28
C ASN A 314 -4.42 -12.74 37.02
N MET A 315 -5.08 -12.72 35.87
CA MET A 315 -6.17 -13.65 35.52
C MET A 315 -5.75 -14.58 34.36
N LYS A 316 -4.82 -15.51 34.61
CA LYS A 316 -4.30 -16.37 33.53
C LYS A 316 -5.28 -17.45 33.06
N ASP A 317 -6.18 -17.88 33.95
CA ASP A 317 -7.10 -18.99 33.73
C ASP A 317 -8.40 -18.61 33.00
N VAL A 318 -8.63 -17.30 32.80
CA VAL A 318 -9.80 -16.79 32.09
C VAL A 318 -9.47 -16.59 30.60
N PRO A 319 -10.32 -17.04 29.66
CA PRO A 319 -10.15 -16.81 28.23
C PRO A 319 -9.91 -15.34 27.87
N SER A 320 -9.04 -15.07 26.90
CA SER A 320 -8.59 -13.69 26.61
C SER A 320 -9.71 -12.72 26.21
N THR A 321 -10.76 -13.22 25.57
CA THR A 321 -11.96 -12.45 25.21
C THR A 321 -12.75 -12.03 26.44
N GLU A 322 -12.93 -12.95 27.40
CA GLU A 322 -13.61 -12.70 28.67
C GLU A 322 -12.80 -11.77 29.58
N ARG A 323 -11.45 -11.89 29.59
CA ARG A 323 -10.58 -10.99 30.35
C ARG A 323 -10.80 -9.52 29.99
N MET A 324 -10.96 -9.22 28.70
CA MET A 324 -11.20 -7.83 28.27
C MET A 324 -12.57 -7.32 28.72
N VAL A 325 -13.60 -8.17 28.69
CA VAL A 325 -14.94 -7.83 29.21
C VAL A 325 -14.87 -7.51 30.70
N LEU A 326 -14.21 -8.36 31.48
CA LEU A 326 -13.98 -8.14 32.92
C LEU A 326 -13.22 -6.85 33.21
N CYS A 327 -12.17 -6.53 32.43
CA CYS A 327 -11.45 -5.27 32.56
C CYS A 327 -12.39 -4.06 32.39
N SER A 328 -13.27 -4.11 31.39
CA SER A 328 -14.20 -3.01 31.13
C SER A 328 -15.25 -2.84 32.23
N GLN A 329 -15.76 -3.95 32.77
CA GLN A 329 -16.75 -3.94 33.86
C GLN A 329 -16.14 -3.41 35.15
N ARG A 330 -14.98 -3.94 35.55
CA ARG A 330 -14.31 -3.49 36.78
C ARG A 330 -13.83 -2.05 36.68
N TRP A 331 -13.34 -1.61 35.52
CA TRP A 331 -12.95 -0.21 35.33
C TRP A 331 -14.11 0.78 35.54
N LYS A 332 -15.33 0.41 35.14
CA LYS A 332 -16.52 1.24 35.39
C LYS A 332 -16.82 1.40 36.89
N LEU A 333 -16.59 0.33 37.66
CA LEU A 333 -16.80 0.29 39.10
C LEU A 333 -15.71 1.00 39.91
N LEU A 334 -14.53 1.27 39.33
CA LEU A 334 -13.47 2.01 40.01
C LEU A 334 -13.88 3.45 40.33
N SER A 335 -13.49 3.91 41.51
CA SER A 335 -13.60 5.30 41.93
C SER A 335 -12.72 6.22 41.08
N GLN A 336 -13.02 7.52 41.08
CA GLN A 336 -12.20 8.50 40.36
C GLN A 336 -10.77 8.54 40.92
N LYS A 337 -10.59 8.43 42.24
CA LYS A 337 -9.28 8.38 42.91
C LYS A 337 -8.43 7.22 42.40
N GLU A 338 -9.01 6.04 42.21
CA GLU A 338 -8.31 4.87 41.65
C GLU A 338 -7.97 5.08 40.17
N LYS A 339 -8.90 5.63 39.38
CA LYS A 339 -8.67 5.96 37.97
C LYS A 339 -7.52 6.97 37.81
N ASP A 340 -7.45 7.97 38.67
CA ASP A 340 -6.37 8.97 38.70
C ASP A 340 -5.02 8.34 39.09
N ALA A 341 -5.01 7.37 40.01
CA ALA A 341 -3.82 6.61 40.35
C ALA A 341 -3.28 5.84 39.14
N TYR A 342 -4.15 5.21 38.33
CA TYR A 342 -3.75 4.58 37.07
C TYR A 342 -3.28 5.58 36.01
N HIS A 343 -3.81 6.81 36.00
CA HIS A 343 -3.31 7.88 35.14
C HIS A 343 -1.87 8.25 35.49
N LYS A 344 -1.60 8.49 36.77
CA LYS A 344 -0.25 8.76 37.29
C LYS A 344 0.70 7.60 37.01
N LYS A 345 0.27 6.35 37.23
CA LYS A 345 1.07 5.14 36.94
C LYS A 345 1.39 5.01 35.44
N CYS A 346 0.43 5.32 34.56
CA CYS A 346 0.64 5.33 33.11
C CYS A 346 1.69 6.38 32.70
N GLU A 347 1.59 7.60 33.22
CA GLU A 347 2.56 8.68 32.95
C GLU A 347 3.95 8.35 33.47
N GLN A 348 4.04 7.80 34.68
CA GLN A 348 5.31 7.36 35.26
C GLN A 348 5.98 6.28 34.40
N LYS A 349 5.22 5.27 33.98
CA LYS A 349 5.73 4.21 33.08
C LYS A 349 6.16 4.73 31.72
N LYS A 350 5.49 5.76 31.18
CA LYS A 350 5.93 6.43 29.94
C LYS A 350 7.28 7.11 30.12
N LYS A 351 7.49 7.82 31.24
CA LYS A 351 8.78 8.45 31.56
C LYS A 351 9.89 7.43 31.76
N GLU A 352 9.61 6.33 32.47
CA GLU A 352 10.55 5.22 32.63
C GLU A 352 10.95 4.61 31.28
N TYR A 353 9.96 4.36 30.41
CA TYR A 353 10.22 3.88 29.05
C TYR A 353 11.06 4.84 28.22
N GLU A 354 10.81 6.15 28.29
CA GLU A 354 11.60 7.16 27.58
C GLU A 354 13.07 7.13 28.04
N VAL A 355 13.32 7.05 29.35
CA VAL A 355 14.68 6.95 29.90
C VAL A 355 15.36 5.64 29.48
N GLU A 356 14.67 4.51 29.60
CA GLU A 356 15.21 3.20 29.19
C GLU A 356 15.47 3.16 27.68
N LEU A 357 14.60 3.76 26.87
CA LEU A 357 14.76 3.80 25.42
C LEU A 357 15.96 4.66 25.03
N MET A 358 16.16 5.80 25.69
CA MET A 358 17.35 6.64 25.48
C MET A 358 18.63 5.88 25.84
N ARG A 359 18.66 5.20 26.99
CA ARG A 359 19.80 4.35 27.39
C ARG A 359 20.07 3.22 26.38
N PHE A 360 19.02 2.61 25.85
CA PHE A 360 19.14 1.59 24.80
C PHE A 360 19.72 2.18 23.51
N LEU A 361 19.24 3.35 23.08
CA LEU A 361 19.77 4.04 21.89
C LEU A 361 21.26 4.36 22.05
N GLU A 362 21.69 4.85 23.22
CA GLU A 362 23.10 5.12 23.51
C GLU A 362 23.99 3.86 23.43
N SER A 363 23.44 2.68 23.70
CA SER A 363 24.16 1.40 23.60
C SER A 363 24.35 0.89 22.17
N LEU A 364 23.64 1.46 21.20
CA LEU A 364 23.64 1.02 19.80
C LEU A 364 24.58 1.87 18.93
N PRO A 365 25.13 1.31 17.83
CA PRO A 365 25.83 2.11 16.81
C PRO A 365 24.93 3.16 16.15
N GLU A 366 25.51 4.27 15.69
CA GLU A 366 24.77 5.43 15.15
C GLU A 366 23.83 5.09 13.97
N GLU A 367 24.22 4.13 13.11
CA GLU A 367 23.34 3.63 12.05
C GLU A 367 22.09 2.94 12.61
N GLU A 368 22.25 2.12 13.65
CA GLU A 368 21.13 1.40 14.27
C GLU A 368 20.27 2.35 15.11
N GLN A 369 20.87 3.36 15.76
CA GLN A 369 20.13 4.44 16.42
C GLN A 369 19.18 5.15 15.46
N LYS A 370 19.68 5.59 14.29
CA LYS A 370 18.88 6.25 13.25
C LYS A 370 17.77 5.34 12.72
N ARG A 371 18.02 4.03 12.59
CA ARG A 371 17.00 3.05 12.21
C ARG A 371 15.91 2.91 13.28
N VAL A 372 16.28 2.71 14.54
CA VAL A 372 15.33 2.56 15.66
C VAL A 372 14.48 3.83 15.84
N LEU A 373 15.09 5.02 15.75
CA LEU A 373 14.39 6.31 15.81
C LEU A 373 13.39 6.49 14.67
N THR A 374 13.77 6.08 13.44
CA THR A 374 12.86 6.07 12.28
C THR A 374 11.71 5.09 12.48
N GLU A 375 11.97 3.89 13.01
CA GLU A 375 10.93 2.90 13.32
C GLU A 375 9.97 3.37 14.43
N GLU A 376 10.47 4.01 15.49
CA GLU A 376 9.62 4.59 16.55
C GLU A 376 8.69 5.68 15.99
N LYS A 377 9.20 6.53 15.08
CA LYS A 377 8.38 7.54 14.38
C LYS A 377 7.32 6.89 13.49
N MET A 378 7.65 5.85 12.74
CA MET A 378 6.70 5.15 11.86
C MET A 378 5.63 4.36 12.64
N MET A 379 5.97 3.76 13.78
CA MET A 379 5.02 3.04 14.65
C MET A 379 4.03 3.97 15.36
N GLY A 380 4.34 5.27 15.50
CA GLY A 380 3.41 6.29 15.97
C GLY A 380 2.32 6.66 14.96
N VAL A 381 2.60 6.51 13.66
CA VAL A 381 1.68 6.84 12.55
C VAL A 381 0.70 5.69 12.27
N ASN A 382 1.11 4.44 12.53
CA ASN A 382 0.37 3.23 12.12
C ASN A 382 -0.88 2.90 12.96
N LYS A 383 -1.41 3.84 13.76
CA LYS A 383 -2.66 3.68 14.51
C LYS A 383 -3.87 4.39 13.86
N LYS A 384 -3.71 4.96 12.67
CA LYS A 384 -4.83 5.38 11.81
C LYS A 384 -4.86 4.52 10.53
N GLY A 385 -5.83 3.60 10.48
CA GLY A 385 -6.38 3.09 9.22
C GLY A 385 -5.85 1.76 8.70
N THR A 386 -6.53 0.67 9.07
CA THR A 386 -6.82 -0.40 8.10
C THR A 386 -7.81 0.17 7.09
N GLN A 387 -7.33 0.73 5.97
CA GLN A 387 -8.13 0.84 4.75
C GLN A 387 -7.28 0.43 3.55
N ALA A 388 -7.77 -0.60 2.88
CA ALA A 388 -7.20 -1.19 1.69
C ALA A 388 -7.25 -0.19 0.52
N SER A 389 -6.15 -0.16 -0.22
CA SER A 389 -5.97 0.57 -1.47
C SER A 389 -7.04 0.21 -2.50
N LYS A 390 -7.68 1.23 -3.10
CA LYS A 390 -8.14 1.15 -4.49
C LYS A 390 -7.89 2.46 -5.20
N VAL A 391 -7.05 2.36 -6.22
CA VAL A 391 -6.75 3.36 -7.23
C VAL A 391 -7.92 3.47 -8.22
N SER A 392 -7.99 4.66 -8.79
CA SER A 392 -9.01 5.41 -9.50
C SER A 392 -9.31 5.03 -10.97
N ALA A 393 -10.28 5.78 -11.53
CA ALA A 393 -10.36 6.32 -12.92
C ALA A 393 -11.54 5.78 -13.79
N GLN A 394 -12.37 6.60 -14.46
CA GLN A 394 -12.36 8.05 -14.75
C GLN A 394 -13.68 8.47 -15.47
N GLU A 395 -13.95 9.79 -15.45
CA GLU A 395 -14.56 10.69 -16.48
C GLU A 395 -16.00 10.51 -17.01
N ALA A 396 -16.85 11.51 -17.28
CA ALA A 396 -16.87 13.00 -17.41
C ALA A 396 -17.26 13.47 -18.82
N THR A 397 -18.25 14.36 -18.94
CA THR A 397 -18.30 15.63 -19.71
C THR A 397 -19.53 16.41 -19.18
N LYS A 398 -19.57 17.74 -19.02
CA LYS A 398 -19.28 18.84 -19.97
C LYS A 398 -19.03 20.17 -19.21
N ALA A 399 -18.28 21.06 -19.85
CA ALA A 399 -17.54 22.20 -19.27
C ALA A 399 -18.22 23.59 -19.37
N LYS A 400 -17.75 24.55 -18.55
CA LYS A 400 -17.41 25.93 -18.99
C LYS A 400 -16.46 26.70 -18.02
N SER A 401 -15.44 27.31 -18.65
CA SER A 401 -14.59 28.48 -18.31
C SER A 401 -13.51 28.48 -17.17
N LYS A 402 -12.27 28.42 -17.68
CA LYS A 402 -10.85 28.67 -17.27
C LYS A 402 -10.53 30.06 -16.63
N PRO A 403 -9.34 30.31 -16.00
CA PRO A 403 -7.99 30.15 -16.58
C PRO A 403 -7.00 29.25 -15.84
N SER A 404 -5.98 28.83 -16.60
CA SER A 404 -4.97 27.81 -16.34
C SER A 404 -3.59 28.39 -16.00
N GLN A 405 -2.83 27.76 -15.10
CA GLN A 405 -1.59 27.01 -15.39
C GLN A 405 -0.79 26.67 -14.11
N GLY A 406 -0.29 25.44 -14.05
CA GLY A 406 1.12 25.18 -13.72
C GLY A 406 1.47 24.62 -12.33
N ASP A 407 1.60 23.29 -12.26
CA ASP A 407 2.23 22.50 -11.20
C ASP A 407 3.68 22.88 -10.84
N LYS A 408 4.04 22.71 -9.56
CA LYS A 408 5.30 22.06 -9.10
C LYS A 408 5.30 21.74 -7.58
N LYS A 409 5.34 20.43 -7.30
CA LYS A 409 6.20 19.73 -6.31
C LYS A 409 5.76 19.60 -4.84
N LYS A 410 5.51 18.33 -4.47
CA LYS A 410 5.54 17.74 -3.11
C LYS A 410 6.89 17.99 -2.40
N ASN A 411 6.84 18.42 -1.13
CA ASN A 411 7.69 18.09 0.04
C ASN A 411 7.50 19.19 1.10
N ALA A 412 7.26 18.96 2.38
CA ALA A 412 7.39 17.78 3.22
C ALA A 412 6.59 18.04 4.52
N ASP A 413 5.28 17.75 4.63
CA ASP A 413 4.56 16.46 4.72
C ASP A 413 4.88 15.72 6.05
N GLU A 414 4.60 16.30 7.23
CA GLU A 414 3.26 16.35 7.86
C GLU A 414 3.05 17.67 8.67
N ARG A 415 3.24 18.84 8.04
CA ARG A 415 2.96 20.16 8.64
C ARG A 415 1.79 20.91 8.00
N GLY A 416 0.97 20.26 7.17
CA GLY A 416 0.00 20.98 6.34
C GLY A 416 -1.12 20.15 5.72
N LYS A 417 -1.71 19.18 6.44
CA LYS A 417 -3.02 18.67 6.00
C LYS A 417 -4.08 19.69 6.38
N LEU A 418 -4.66 20.34 5.37
CA LEU A 418 -5.91 21.09 5.52
C LEU A 418 -6.93 20.18 6.24
N PRO A 419 -7.77 20.74 7.11
CA PRO A 419 -8.79 19.94 7.79
C PRO A 419 -9.68 19.25 6.75
N GLU A 420 -10.27 18.08 7.08
CA GLU A 420 -11.14 17.37 6.11
C GLU A 420 -12.26 18.29 5.65
N THR A 421 -12.51 18.38 4.34
CA THR A 421 -13.56 19.26 3.83
C THR A 421 -14.91 18.96 4.49
N PRO A 422 -15.68 20.00 4.85
CA PRO A 422 -16.91 19.84 5.61
C PRO A 422 -17.91 19.02 4.80
N LYS A 423 -18.52 18.04 5.46
CA LYS A 423 -19.48 17.12 4.83
C LYS A 423 -20.85 17.78 4.71
N THR A 424 -21.51 17.53 3.59
CA THR A 424 -22.90 17.94 3.36
C THR A 424 -23.86 17.17 4.28
N SER A 425 -25.06 17.70 4.46
CA SER A 425 -26.10 17.05 5.27
C SER A 425 -26.47 15.67 4.74
N GLU A 426 -26.42 15.49 3.41
CA GLU A 426 -26.64 14.20 2.76
C GLU A 426 -25.54 13.19 3.10
N GLU A 427 -24.27 13.59 2.98
CA GLU A 427 -23.13 12.69 3.26
C GLU A 427 -23.09 12.24 4.73
N ILE A 428 -23.44 13.12 5.67
CA ILE A 428 -23.52 12.79 7.09
C ILE A 428 -24.66 11.80 7.35
N TRP A 429 -25.82 12.01 6.73
CA TRP A 429 -26.94 11.06 6.83
C TRP A 429 -26.56 9.71 6.22
N GLN A 430 -26.01 9.71 4.99
CA GLN A 430 -25.58 8.51 4.30
C GLN A 430 -24.57 7.70 5.14
N GLN A 431 -23.57 8.36 5.75
CA GLN A 431 -22.61 7.69 6.63
C GLN A 431 -23.26 7.04 7.86
N SER A 432 -24.34 7.62 8.39
CA SER A 432 -25.03 7.08 9.56
C SER A 432 -25.86 5.83 9.25
N VAL A 433 -26.37 5.69 8.02
CA VAL A 433 -27.29 4.60 7.63
C VAL A 433 -26.67 3.59 6.67
N ILE A 434 -25.46 3.83 6.15
CA ILE A 434 -24.81 2.96 5.15
C ILE A 434 -24.69 1.51 5.61
N GLY A 435 -24.48 1.26 6.92
CA GLY A 435 -24.42 -0.09 7.48
C GLY A 435 -25.74 -0.86 7.33
N ASP A 436 -26.86 -0.20 7.64
CA ASP A 436 -28.20 -0.79 7.58
C ASP A 436 -28.63 -1.04 6.13
N TYR A 437 -28.33 -0.10 5.23
CA TYR A 437 -28.63 -0.27 3.81
C TYR A 437 -27.76 -1.36 3.17
N LEU A 438 -26.48 -1.47 3.53
CA LEU A 438 -25.65 -2.58 3.06
C LEU A 438 -26.17 -3.94 3.54
N ALA A 439 -26.64 -4.04 4.79
CA ALA A 439 -27.26 -5.26 5.30
C ALA A 439 -28.56 -5.62 4.55
N ARG A 440 -29.42 -4.62 4.28
CA ARG A 440 -30.69 -4.81 3.53
C ARG A 440 -30.46 -5.28 2.09
N PHE A 441 -29.39 -4.84 1.45
CA PHE A 441 -29.06 -5.20 0.06
C PHE A 441 -27.99 -6.29 -0.08
N LYS A 442 -27.78 -7.15 0.94
CA LYS A 442 -26.82 -8.27 0.90
C LYS A 442 -25.40 -7.84 0.50
N ASN A 443 -24.94 -6.70 1.02
CA ASN A 443 -23.66 -6.04 0.69
C ASN A 443 -23.52 -5.53 -0.76
N ASP A 444 -24.61 -5.44 -1.52
CA ASP A 444 -24.63 -4.77 -2.83
C ASP A 444 -24.58 -3.25 -2.65
N ARG A 445 -23.36 -2.69 -2.70
CA ARG A 445 -23.10 -1.27 -2.46
C ARG A 445 -23.77 -0.35 -3.48
N ALA A 446 -23.94 -0.79 -4.72
CA ALA A 446 -24.56 0.05 -5.75
C ALA A 446 -26.07 0.21 -5.50
N LYS A 447 -26.76 -0.88 -5.13
CA LYS A 447 -28.17 -0.84 -4.77
C LYS A 447 -28.42 -0.08 -3.47
N ALA A 448 -27.54 -0.27 -2.48
CA ALA A 448 -27.60 0.47 -1.22
C ALA A 448 -27.51 1.98 -1.45
N LEU A 449 -26.52 2.45 -2.22
CA LEU A 449 -26.35 3.89 -2.51
C LEU A 449 -27.54 4.48 -3.28
N LYS A 450 -28.05 3.78 -4.31
CA LYS A 450 -29.23 4.24 -5.07
C LYS A 450 -30.49 4.33 -4.21
N SER A 451 -30.69 3.36 -3.32
CA SER A 451 -31.81 3.35 -2.38
C SER A 451 -31.68 4.46 -1.33
N MET A 452 -30.47 4.75 -0.89
CA MET A 452 -30.19 5.86 0.02
C MET A 452 -30.47 7.21 -0.64
N GLU A 453 -29.97 7.45 -1.85
CA GLU A 453 -30.22 8.68 -2.61
C GLU A 453 -31.74 8.93 -2.80
N THR A 454 -32.49 7.88 -3.15
CA THR A 454 -33.96 7.96 -3.28
C THR A 454 -34.63 8.32 -1.95
N THR A 455 -34.16 7.73 -0.85
CA THR A 455 -34.71 8.02 0.49
C THR A 455 -34.40 9.48 0.88
N TRP A 456 -33.19 9.96 0.62
CA TRP A 456 -32.79 11.33 0.90
C TRP A 456 -33.61 12.36 0.12
N ILE A 457 -33.86 12.11 -1.17
CA ILE A 457 -34.69 12.99 -2.00
C ILE A 457 -36.10 13.10 -1.39
N ASN A 458 -36.68 11.96 -1.00
CA ASN A 458 -38.04 11.88 -0.47
C ASN A 458 -38.19 12.29 1.00
N MET A 459 -37.09 12.41 1.76
CA MET A 459 -37.14 12.87 3.15
C MET A 459 -37.71 14.28 3.25
N GLU A 460 -38.59 14.47 4.24
CA GLU A 460 -39.22 15.75 4.50
C GLU A 460 -38.22 16.78 5.05
N LYS A 461 -38.53 18.07 4.88
CA LYS A 461 -37.69 19.16 5.41
C LYS A 461 -37.42 18.98 6.91
N LYS A 462 -38.43 18.58 7.71
CA LYS A 462 -38.30 18.37 9.16
C LYS A 462 -37.27 17.29 9.53
N GLU A 463 -37.17 16.23 8.73
CA GLU A 463 -36.23 15.13 8.95
C GLU A 463 -34.80 15.51 8.52
N LYS A 464 -34.67 16.38 7.51
CA LYS A 464 -33.39 16.93 7.04
C LYS A 464 -32.77 17.92 8.03
N ILE A 465 -33.58 18.61 8.86
CA ILE A 465 -33.10 19.65 9.80
C ILE A 465 -31.97 19.13 10.70
N MET A 466 -32.07 17.91 11.24
CA MET A 466 -31.03 17.38 12.13
C MET A 466 -29.69 17.17 11.41
N TRP A 467 -29.73 16.78 10.13
CA TRP A 467 -28.54 16.54 9.32
C TRP A 467 -27.93 17.83 8.80
N ILE A 468 -28.77 18.83 8.50
CA ILE A 468 -28.36 20.20 8.20
C ILE A 468 -27.65 20.83 9.40
N LYS A 469 -28.18 20.63 10.62
CA LYS A 469 -27.52 21.09 11.85
C LYS A 469 -26.15 20.42 12.06
N LYS A 470 -26.05 19.10 11.85
CA LYS A 470 -24.77 18.38 11.92
C LYS A 470 -23.77 18.83 10.83
N ALA A 471 -24.23 19.12 9.62
CA ALA A 471 -23.38 19.67 8.57
C ALA A 471 -22.88 21.08 8.92
N ALA A 472 -23.72 21.91 9.53
CA ALA A 472 -23.30 23.22 10.04
C ALA A 472 -22.31 23.12 11.21
N GLU A 473 -22.43 22.10 12.06
CA GLU A 473 -21.44 21.79 13.10
C GLU A 473 -20.12 21.28 12.52
N ASP A 474 -20.16 20.47 11.46
CA ASP A 474 -18.98 19.99 10.74
C ASP A 474 -18.29 21.13 9.96
N GLN A 475 -19.07 22.07 9.43
CA GLN A 475 -18.57 23.34 8.89
C GLN A 475 -17.85 24.16 9.96
N LYS A 476 -18.43 24.29 11.16
CA LYS A 476 -17.78 24.96 12.31
C LYS A 476 -16.54 24.22 12.79
N ARG A 477 -16.53 22.89 12.75
CA ARG A 477 -15.36 22.04 13.05
C ARG A 477 -14.25 22.33 12.04
N TYR A 478 -14.57 22.33 10.76
CA TYR A 478 -13.64 22.68 9.68
C TYR A 478 -13.09 24.10 9.86
N GLU A 479 -13.94 25.10 10.11
CA GLU A 479 -13.52 26.49 10.35
C GLU A 479 -12.67 26.63 11.61
N ARG A 480 -12.99 25.90 12.70
CA ARG A 480 -12.19 25.86 13.93
C ARG A 480 -10.84 25.22 13.68
N GLU A 481 -10.78 24.06 13.02
CA GLU A 481 -9.53 23.39 12.67
C GLU A 481 -8.68 24.24 11.71
N LEU A 482 -9.32 24.99 10.82
CA LEU A 482 -8.65 25.94 9.91
C LEU A 482 -8.14 27.17 10.68
N SER A 483 -8.87 27.62 11.69
CA SER A 483 -8.46 28.67 12.63
C SER A 483 -7.32 28.20 13.54
N ASP A 484 -7.37 26.97 14.04
CA ASP A 484 -6.35 26.31 14.85
C ASP A 484 -5.08 26.02 14.02
N MET A 485 -5.22 25.74 12.73
CA MET A 485 -4.08 25.67 11.80
C MET A 485 -3.49 27.05 11.50
N ARG A 486 -4.35 28.09 11.36
CA ARG A 486 -3.90 29.50 11.27
C ARG A 486 -3.28 29.97 12.59
N SER A 487 -3.56 29.29 13.70
CA SER A 487 -2.97 29.50 15.01
C SER A 487 -2.15 28.29 15.47
N SER A 488 -1.11 27.94 14.69
CA SER A 488 -0.13 26.93 15.09
C SER A 488 0.56 27.32 16.42
N PRO A 489 0.96 26.33 17.26
CA PRO A 489 1.09 26.52 18.70
C PRO A 489 2.28 27.41 19.04
N ALA A 490 2.01 28.40 19.88
CA ALA A 490 2.99 28.93 20.79
C ALA A 490 3.64 27.74 21.54
N ALA A 491 4.95 27.57 21.34
CA ALA A 491 5.79 26.74 22.17
C ALA A 491 5.61 27.13 23.66
N PRO A 492 5.77 26.20 24.61
CA PRO A 492 5.68 26.53 26.02
C PRO A 492 6.66 27.67 26.34
N THR A 493 6.12 28.65 27.03
CA THR A 493 6.65 29.98 27.28
C THR A 493 8.06 29.95 27.90
N SER A 494 9.09 30.10 27.09
CA SER A 494 10.38 30.77 27.42
C SER A 494 11.40 30.57 26.29
N ALA A 495 11.04 30.94 25.06
CA ALA A 495 12.09 31.31 24.12
C ALA A 495 12.69 32.63 24.63
N LYS A 496 13.77 32.55 25.42
CA LYS A 496 14.79 33.58 25.35
C LYS A 496 15.07 33.71 23.84
N LYS A 497 14.53 34.78 23.23
CA LYS A 497 15.18 35.36 22.07
C LYS A 497 16.66 35.34 22.39
N MET A 498 17.48 34.83 21.48
CA MET A 498 18.90 35.14 21.52
C MET A 498 18.96 36.66 21.50
N LYS A 499 19.04 37.26 22.69
CA LYS A 499 19.23 38.69 22.87
C LYS A 499 20.68 38.85 22.53
N PHE A 500 20.95 39.28 21.32
CA PHE A 500 22.29 39.71 20.99
C PHE A 500 22.63 40.87 21.93
N GLN A 501 23.83 40.85 22.50
CA GLN A 501 24.26 41.93 23.41
C GLN A 501 24.10 43.28 22.69
N GLY A 502 23.40 44.21 23.32
CA GLY A 502 23.12 45.54 22.78
C GLY A 502 21.90 45.67 21.85
N GLU A 503 21.13 44.59 21.56
CA GLU A 503 19.93 44.68 20.71
C GLU A 503 18.86 45.60 21.37
N PRO A 504 18.37 46.64 20.68
CA PRO A 504 17.35 47.55 21.22
C PRO A 504 16.04 46.82 21.59
N LYS A 505 15.40 47.23 22.69
CA LYS A 505 14.09 46.67 23.10
C LYS A 505 12.98 47.19 22.20
N LYS A 506 12.05 46.32 21.79
CA LYS A 506 10.92 46.68 20.93
C LYS A 506 10.08 47.81 21.53
N ALA A 507 9.87 48.87 20.75
CA ALA A 507 8.98 49.97 21.08
C ALA A 507 7.49 49.58 20.95
N PRO A 508 6.57 50.27 21.67
CA PRO A 508 5.13 50.02 21.59
C PRO A 508 4.57 50.29 20.18
N MET A 509 3.74 49.35 19.71
CA MET A 509 3.00 49.27 18.43
C MET A 509 2.12 50.47 18.09
N ASN A 510 1.45 50.97 19.10
CA ASN A 510 0.38 51.95 18.98
C ASN A 510 0.13 52.61 20.33
N GLY A 511 -0.71 53.65 20.35
CA GLY A 511 -1.03 54.39 21.58
C GLY A 511 -1.59 53.51 22.69
N TYR A 512 -2.40 52.50 22.35
CA TYR A 512 -2.91 51.54 23.33
C TYR A 512 -1.80 50.75 24.02
N GLN A 513 -0.80 50.27 23.28
CA GLN A 513 0.33 49.55 23.85
C GLN A 513 1.17 50.45 24.74
N LYS A 514 1.40 51.72 24.36
CA LYS A 514 2.11 52.69 25.21
C LYS A 514 1.34 52.99 26.50
N PHE A 515 0.03 53.19 26.40
CA PHE A 515 -0.86 53.38 27.55
C PHE A 515 -0.84 52.17 28.49
N SER A 516 -0.97 50.96 27.93
CA SER A 516 -0.92 49.72 28.71
C SER A 516 0.43 49.51 29.40
N GLN A 517 1.53 49.86 28.74
CA GLN A 517 2.87 49.77 29.31
C GLN A 517 3.01 50.68 30.53
N GLU A 518 2.47 51.90 30.44
CA GLU A 518 2.49 52.90 31.51
C GLU A 518 1.67 52.44 32.71
N LEU A 519 0.43 52.01 32.50
CA LEU A 519 -0.42 51.51 33.59
C LEU A 519 0.14 50.24 34.27
N LEU A 520 0.83 49.39 33.51
CA LEU A 520 1.50 48.21 34.07
C LEU A 520 2.80 48.54 34.82
N SER A 521 3.48 49.64 34.47
CA SER A 521 4.73 50.06 35.13
C SER A 521 4.50 50.97 36.34
N ASN A 522 3.38 51.69 36.38
CA ASN A 522 2.97 52.52 37.51
C ASN A 522 2.51 51.71 38.73
N GLY A 523 2.35 50.39 38.59
CA GLY A 523 2.10 49.46 39.70
C GLY A 523 0.70 49.49 40.32
N GLU A 524 -0.16 50.42 39.91
CA GLU A 524 -1.53 50.64 40.43
C GLU A 524 -2.40 49.36 40.37
N LEU A 525 -2.18 48.52 39.35
CA LEU A 525 -2.98 47.32 39.10
C LEU A 525 -2.36 46.02 39.64
N ASN A 526 -1.24 46.09 40.36
CA ASN A 526 -0.47 44.91 40.78
C ASN A 526 -1.21 43.94 41.72
N HIS A 527 -2.29 44.39 42.36
CA HIS A 527 -3.16 43.56 43.19
C HIS A 527 -4.04 42.59 42.38
N LEU A 528 -4.17 42.82 41.06
CA LEU A 528 -4.97 41.97 40.17
C LEU A 528 -4.10 40.99 39.37
N PRO A 529 -4.58 39.76 39.10
CA PRO A 529 -3.96 38.84 38.16
C PRO A 529 -3.76 39.49 36.77
N LEU A 530 -2.70 39.11 36.04
CA LEU A 530 -2.35 39.74 34.74
C LEU A 530 -3.52 39.76 33.74
N LYS A 531 -4.35 38.72 33.74
CA LYS A 531 -5.54 38.63 32.89
C LYS A 531 -6.56 39.72 33.22
N GLU A 532 -6.77 40.02 34.50
CA GLU A 532 -7.70 41.06 34.97
C GLU A 532 -7.10 42.45 34.81
N ARG A 533 -5.78 42.62 35.00
CA ARG A 533 -5.09 43.87 34.66
C ARG A 533 -5.30 44.28 33.21
N MET A 534 -5.19 43.33 32.28
CA MET A 534 -5.39 43.60 30.85
C MET A 534 -6.83 44.00 30.52
N VAL A 535 -7.82 43.44 31.23
CA VAL A 535 -9.23 43.81 31.08
C VAL A 535 -9.48 45.22 31.61
N GLU A 536 -8.94 45.57 32.78
CA GLU A 536 -9.09 46.90 33.37
C GLU A 536 -8.40 47.98 32.52
N ILE A 537 -7.19 47.71 32.03
CA ILE A 537 -6.47 48.61 31.10
C ILE A 537 -7.27 48.82 29.82
N GLY A 538 -7.87 47.78 29.26
CA GLY A 538 -8.75 47.88 28.09
C GLY A 538 -9.96 48.76 28.37
N SER A 539 -10.59 48.60 29.53
CA SER A 539 -11.73 49.42 29.95
C SER A 539 -11.36 50.89 30.15
N ARG A 540 -10.22 51.17 30.80
CA ARG A 540 -9.70 52.54 30.97
C ARG A 540 -9.31 53.18 29.64
N TRP A 541 -8.72 52.44 28.72
CA TRP A 541 -8.42 52.93 27.37
C TRP A 541 -9.68 53.35 26.60
N GLN A 542 -10.79 52.64 26.78
CA GLN A 542 -12.05 53.06 26.15
C GLN A 542 -12.59 54.37 26.74
N ARG A 543 -12.35 54.61 28.03
CA ARG A 543 -12.85 55.77 28.79
C ARG A 543 -12.00 57.05 28.64
N ILE A 544 -10.76 56.97 28.17
CA ILE A 544 -9.94 58.18 27.97
C ILE A 544 -10.38 58.99 26.75
N SER A 545 -10.15 60.30 26.80
CA SER A 545 -10.56 61.23 25.74
C SER A 545 -9.79 61.03 24.43
N PRO A 546 -10.35 61.42 23.27
CA PRO A 546 -9.64 61.37 21.99
C PRO A 546 -8.29 62.09 22.03
N ASN A 547 -8.22 63.26 22.66
CA ASN A 547 -6.97 64.02 22.81
C ASN A 547 -5.90 63.24 23.60
N GLN A 548 -6.30 62.49 24.63
CA GLN A 548 -5.38 61.62 25.36
C GLN A 548 -4.97 60.40 24.53
N LYS A 549 -5.88 59.82 23.74
CA LYS A 549 -5.54 58.73 22.80
C LYS A 549 -4.51 59.20 21.77
N ASP A 550 -4.65 60.41 21.25
CA ASP A 550 -3.71 61.02 20.30
C ASP A 550 -2.36 61.34 20.93
N TYR A 551 -2.34 61.80 22.19
CA TYR A 551 -1.10 61.96 22.95
C TYR A 551 -0.32 60.64 23.07
N TYR A 552 -0.99 59.54 23.45
CA TYR A 552 -0.36 58.22 23.52
C TYR A 552 0.04 57.67 22.16
N LYS A 553 -0.74 57.97 21.11
CA LYS A 553 -0.39 57.63 19.72
C LYS A 553 0.92 58.31 19.31
N LYS A 554 1.05 59.61 19.55
CA LYS A 554 2.26 60.39 19.25
C LYS A 554 3.47 59.87 20.03
N LEU A 555 3.31 59.58 21.32
CA LEU A 555 4.35 58.94 22.15
C LEU A 555 4.80 57.58 21.60
N ALA A 556 3.87 56.75 21.12
CA ALA A 556 4.20 55.45 20.53
C ALA A 556 4.94 55.61 19.20
N GLU A 557 4.53 56.56 18.35
CA GLU A 557 5.20 56.89 17.09
C GLU A 557 6.62 57.43 17.31
N ASP A 558 6.81 58.33 18.28
CA ASP A 558 8.13 58.85 18.65
C ASP A 558 9.06 57.76 19.19
N GLN A 559 8.54 56.86 20.03
CA GLN A 559 9.31 55.70 20.52
C GLN A 559 9.64 54.70 19.41
N GLN A 560 8.75 54.50 18.44
CA GLN A 560 9.04 53.68 17.26
C GLN A 560 10.11 54.31 16.38
N ARG A 561 10.10 55.64 16.21
CA ARG A 561 11.13 56.37 15.47
C ARG A 561 12.50 56.22 16.15
N LEU A 562 12.55 56.41 17.47
CA LEU A 562 13.78 56.24 18.27
C LEU A 562 14.29 54.79 18.18
N TYR A 563 13.39 53.80 18.28
CA TYR A 563 13.73 52.39 18.13
C TYR A 563 14.26 52.05 16.74
N ARG A 564 13.69 52.61 15.67
CA ARG A 564 14.20 52.42 14.29
C ARG A 564 15.61 52.97 14.15
N MET A 565 15.89 54.17 14.68
CA MET A 565 17.24 54.75 14.67
C MET A 565 18.24 53.90 15.46
N GLN A 566 17.85 53.42 16.65
CA GLN A 566 18.69 52.55 17.47
C GLN A 566 18.94 51.20 16.80
N LEU A 567 17.92 50.61 16.17
CA LEU A 567 18.02 49.34 15.46
C LEU A 567 18.93 49.46 14.22
N GLU A 568 18.82 50.55 13.48
CA GLU A 568 19.68 50.82 12.32
C GLU A 568 21.14 51.02 12.75
N THR A 569 21.37 51.76 13.83
CA THR A 569 22.71 51.94 14.43
C THR A 569 23.28 50.60 14.90
N TRP A 570 22.48 49.79 15.59
CA TRP A 570 22.87 48.46 16.06
C TRP A 570 23.18 47.50 14.90
N MET A 571 22.40 47.54 13.80
CA MET A 571 22.67 46.74 12.60
C MET A 571 23.96 47.19 11.89
N LYS A 572 24.26 48.50 11.86
CA LYS A 572 25.51 49.02 11.28
C LYS A 572 26.74 48.58 12.09
N VAL A 573 26.65 48.59 13.42
CA VAL A 573 27.72 48.10 14.32
C VAL A 573 27.88 46.59 14.19
N SER A 574 26.77 45.83 14.14
CA SER A 574 26.80 44.36 14.10
C SER A 574 27.37 43.80 12.78
N ARG A 575 27.16 44.48 11.64
CA ARG A 575 27.75 44.08 10.34
C ARG A 575 29.27 44.22 10.29
N LYS A 576 29.88 45.14 11.06
CA LYS A 576 31.35 45.30 11.12
C LYS A 576 32.06 44.14 11.84
N PHE A 577 31.34 43.37 12.67
CA PHE A 577 31.91 42.28 13.48
C PHE A 577 31.55 40.87 12.95
N GLY A 578 31.16 40.74 11.67
CA GLY A 578 31.00 39.44 11.01
C GLY A 578 29.83 38.56 11.49
N HIS A 579 29.01 39.04 12.42
CA HIS A 579 27.79 38.36 12.83
C HIS A 579 26.59 38.90 12.04
N VAL A 580 25.81 37.99 11.46
CA VAL A 580 24.56 38.22 10.69
C VAL A 580 24.75 38.40 9.18
N THR A 581 24.95 37.29 8.47
CA THR A 581 24.49 37.15 7.08
C THR A 581 23.21 36.31 7.05
N ARG A 582 22.23 36.82 6.30
CA ARG A 582 20.87 36.27 6.00
C ARG A 582 19.85 36.29 7.14
N LEU A 583 18.93 37.26 7.05
CA LEU A 583 17.47 37.07 6.99
C LEU A 583 16.81 38.40 7.40
N PHE A 584 16.60 39.34 6.47
CA PHE A 584 15.55 40.37 6.58
C PHE A 584 15.47 41.10 5.24
N THR A 585 14.77 40.51 4.28
CA THR A 585 14.34 41.22 3.08
C THR A 585 13.08 40.54 2.54
N VAL A 586 11.97 40.68 3.27
CA VAL A 586 10.61 40.86 2.73
C VAL A 586 9.77 41.39 3.90
N GLY A 587 9.22 42.59 3.76
CA GLY A 587 8.33 43.18 4.77
C GLY A 587 8.38 44.70 4.88
N LEU A 588 8.58 45.40 3.77
CA LEU A 588 8.25 46.81 3.61
C LEU A 588 7.61 46.94 2.24
N HIS A 589 6.27 46.84 2.19
CA HIS A 589 5.34 47.65 1.40
C HIS A 589 4.04 47.67 2.20
#